data_AF-A0A832WMF6-F1
#
_entry.id   AF-A0A832WMF6-F1
#
_cell.length_a   1.000
_cell.length_b   1.000
_cell.length_c   1.000
_cell.angle_alpha   90.00
_cell.angle_beta   90.00
_cell.angle_gamma   90.00
#
_symmetry.space_group_name_H-M   'P 1'
#
loop_
_entity.id
_entity.type
_entity.pdbx_description
1 polymer ?
#
loop_
_entity_poly.entity_id
_entity_poly.type
_entity_poly.pdbx_seq_one_letter_code
_entity_poly.pdbx_strand_id
1 'polypeptide(L)'
;MRWKRHYRKHQSTARTVFKKLERREKMAKVNPQKSSHSKKPKVERQELPAEKQFVLHSGTRLKDIEELARLMDHMDESDFSFHVTAEKNDFANWVRGVFNEEQLADELVAAKDRKHCHIALLRHVAFGKK
;
A
#
# COMPACT_ATOMS: atom_id res chain seq x y z
N MET A 1 37.21 63.49 1.03
CA MET A 1 36.65 63.79 -0.33
C MET A 1 36.54 62.44 -1.03
N ARG A 2 35.48 61.96 -1.69
CA ARG A 2 34.33 62.51 -2.45
C ARG A 2 33.36 61.30 -2.57
N TRP A 3 32.22 61.25 -1.88
CA TRP A 3 30.88 61.49 -2.44
C TRP A 3 30.72 60.83 -3.84
N LYS A 4 29.88 59.81 -4.05
CA LYS A 4 28.40 59.89 -4.10
C LYS A 4 27.84 58.50 -4.45
N ARG A 5 26.75 58.05 -3.80
CA ARG A 5 25.35 58.03 -4.30
C ARG A 5 25.19 57.22 -5.59
N HIS A 6 24.12 56.49 -5.87
CA HIS A 6 22.86 56.10 -5.25
C HIS A 6 22.32 55.09 -6.27
N TYR A 7 21.57 54.09 -5.86
CA TYR A 7 20.48 53.65 -6.72
C TYR A 7 19.21 53.54 -5.86
N ARG A 8 18.45 54.62 -5.88
CA ARG A 8 17.11 54.74 -5.32
C ARG A 8 16.14 54.63 -6.50
N LYS A 9 15.10 53.80 -6.30
CA LYS A 9 13.75 53.82 -6.88
C LYS A 9 13.50 54.77 -8.07
N HIS A 10 12.70 54.33 -9.04
CA HIS A 10 11.26 54.60 -9.06
C HIS A 10 10.59 54.03 -10.31
N GLN A 11 9.44 53.38 -10.06
CA GLN A 11 8.17 53.40 -10.82
C GLN A 11 8.18 52.95 -12.28
N SER A 12 7.50 51.87 -12.68
CA SER A 12 6.07 51.50 -12.59
C SER A 12 5.13 52.40 -13.42
N THR A 13 4.92 51.99 -14.67
CA THR A 13 3.76 52.19 -15.56
C THR A 13 3.82 51.02 -16.58
N ALA A 14 2.77 50.42 -17.15
CA ALA A 14 1.33 50.58 -17.06
C ALA A 14 0.66 49.22 -17.38
N ARG A 15 -0.50 49.03 -16.75
CA ARG A 15 -1.67 48.20 -17.11
C ARG A 15 -1.59 47.36 -18.40
N THR A 16 -1.77 46.05 -18.24
CA THR A 16 -2.68 45.27 -19.10
C THR A 16 -3.36 44.21 -18.24
N VAL A 17 -4.66 44.35 -18.07
CA VAL A 17 -5.54 43.35 -17.47
C VAL A 17 -5.65 42.20 -18.47
N PHE A 18 -4.99 41.08 -18.19
CA PHE A 18 -5.26 39.81 -18.87
C PHE A 18 -5.64 38.75 -17.84
N LYS A 19 -6.83 38.21 -18.07
CA LYS A 19 -7.49 37.13 -17.34
C LYS A 19 -6.59 35.90 -17.17
N LYS A 20 -6.61 35.36 -15.95
CA LYS A 20 -6.79 33.92 -15.66
C LYS A 20 -5.72 32.97 -16.21
N LEU A 21 -4.59 32.86 -15.52
CA LEU A 21 -3.71 31.67 -15.58
C LEU A 21 -2.96 31.51 -14.24
N GLU A 22 -3.60 30.88 -13.26
CA GLU A 22 -2.89 30.27 -12.12
C GLU A 22 -2.87 28.75 -12.29
N ARG A 23 -1.64 28.27 -12.53
CA ARG A 23 -1.10 26.93 -12.19
C ARG A 23 -1.91 25.71 -12.63
N ARG A 24 -1.98 25.53 -13.96
CA ARG A 24 -2.05 24.20 -14.58
C ARG A 24 -0.65 23.60 -14.63
N GLU A 25 -0.22 22.92 -13.57
CA GLU A 25 0.88 21.95 -13.64
C GLU A 25 0.34 20.70 -14.34
N LYS A 26 0.35 20.74 -15.67
CA LYS A 26 0.12 19.58 -16.53
C LYS A 26 1.48 19.09 -17.04
N MET A 27 1.75 17.80 -16.79
CA MET A 27 2.61 16.88 -17.55
C MET A 27 4.10 16.75 -17.17
N ALA A 28 4.38 15.76 -16.32
CA ALA A 28 5.39 14.73 -16.56
C ALA A 28 4.68 13.37 -16.34
N LYS A 29 4.08 12.74 -17.35
CA LYS A 29 4.72 11.72 -18.21
C LYS A 29 5.73 10.85 -17.45
N VAL A 30 5.23 10.01 -16.56
CA VAL A 30 5.84 8.69 -16.31
C VAL A 30 4.81 7.61 -16.65
N ASN A 31 5.27 6.75 -17.53
CA ASN A 31 4.69 5.56 -18.12
C ASN A 31 4.09 4.61 -17.05
N PRO A 32 2.97 3.91 -17.32
CA PRO A 32 2.24 3.16 -16.32
C PRO A 32 2.94 1.81 -16.11
N GLN A 33 3.51 1.63 -14.92
CA GLN A 33 3.77 0.29 -14.40
C GLN A 33 2.55 -0.04 -13.53
N LYS A 34 1.48 -0.66 -14.06
CA LYS A 34 1.44 -2.11 -14.30
C LYS A 34 2.26 -2.84 -13.22
N SER A 35 1.80 -2.85 -11.98
CA SER A 35 2.12 -3.95 -11.08
C SER A 35 1.23 -5.13 -11.49
N SER A 36 1.72 -5.79 -12.53
CA SER A 36 1.25 -7.07 -13.03
C SER A 36 1.18 -8.10 -11.90
N HIS A 37 -0.01 -8.45 -11.45
CA HIS A 37 -0.24 -9.83 -11.02
C HIS A 37 -0.51 -10.67 -12.26
N SER A 38 0.61 -10.96 -12.94
CA SER A 38 0.99 -12.28 -13.42
C SER A 38 -0.14 -13.31 -13.36
N LYS A 39 -0.65 -13.71 -14.52
CA LYS A 39 -1.40 -14.96 -14.68
C LYS A 39 -0.49 -16.12 -14.22
N LYS A 40 -0.57 -16.50 -12.94
CA LYS A 40 0.04 -17.74 -12.44
C LYS A 40 -0.89 -18.92 -12.75
N PRO A 41 -0.34 -20.12 -13.02
CA PRO A 41 -1.09 -21.21 -13.63
C PRO A 41 -2.16 -21.75 -12.68
N LYS A 42 -3.31 -22.13 -13.26
CA LYS A 42 -4.43 -22.82 -12.61
C LYS A 42 -3.93 -24.11 -11.94
N VAL A 43 -3.63 -24.04 -10.65
CA VAL A 43 -3.72 -25.21 -9.76
C VAL A 43 -5.12 -25.15 -9.19
N GLU A 44 -5.92 -26.17 -9.49
CA GLU A 44 -7.32 -26.30 -9.10
C GLU A 44 -7.41 -26.53 -7.58
N ARG A 45 -7.15 -25.45 -6.84
CA ARG A 45 -7.32 -25.37 -5.40
C ARG A 45 -8.73 -24.83 -5.18
N GLN A 46 -9.51 -25.51 -4.33
CA GLN A 46 -10.89 -25.08 -4.02
C GLN A 46 -10.92 -23.58 -3.74
N GLU A 47 -11.60 -22.82 -4.60
CA GLU A 47 -11.71 -21.39 -4.44
C GLU A 47 -12.59 -21.09 -3.23
N LEU A 48 -12.09 -20.28 -2.28
CA LEU A 48 -12.94 -19.78 -1.21
C LEU A 48 -14.13 -19.01 -1.81
N PRO A 49 -15.34 -19.16 -1.23
CA PRO A 49 -16.47 -18.31 -1.55
C PRO A 49 -16.09 -16.84 -1.48
N ALA A 50 -16.64 -16.00 -2.36
CA ALA A 50 -16.29 -14.58 -2.44
C ALA A 50 -16.42 -13.82 -1.10
N GLU A 51 -17.31 -14.29 -0.22
CA GLU A 51 -17.57 -13.76 1.12
C GLU A 51 -16.45 -14.07 2.12
N LYS A 52 -15.68 -15.14 1.89
CA LYS A 52 -14.57 -15.57 2.75
C LYS A 52 -13.20 -15.08 2.25
N GLN A 53 -13.16 -14.44 1.09
CA GLN A 53 -11.93 -13.83 0.56
C GLN A 53 -11.62 -12.55 1.33
N PHE A 54 -10.33 -12.30 1.58
CA PHE A 54 -9.90 -11.05 2.17
C PHE A 54 -9.83 -9.96 1.09
N VAL A 55 -10.32 -8.75 1.38
CA VAL A 55 -10.27 -7.63 0.44
C VAL A 55 -9.36 -6.56 1.02
N LEU A 56 -8.27 -6.25 0.30
CA LEU A 56 -7.38 -5.16 0.65
C LEU A 56 -8.02 -3.81 0.36
N HIS A 57 -7.45 -2.74 0.94
CA HIS A 57 -7.93 -1.38 0.72
C HIS A 57 -7.79 -0.97 -0.76
N SER A 58 -6.74 -1.45 -1.44
CA SER A 58 -6.57 -1.36 -2.90
C SER A 58 -7.61 -2.12 -3.74
N GLY A 59 -8.47 -2.94 -3.14
CA GLY A 59 -9.46 -3.78 -3.82
C GLY A 59 -8.93 -5.15 -4.28
N THR A 60 -7.66 -5.46 -4.01
CA THR A 60 -7.08 -6.78 -4.26
C THR A 60 -7.74 -7.83 -3.37
N ARG A 61 -8.10 -8.98 -3.94
CA ARG A 61 -8.73 -10.09 -3.20
C ARG A 61 -7.73 -11.22 -2.97
N LEU A 62 -7.70 -11.74 -1.74
CA LEU A 62 -6.87 -12.87 -1.34
C LEU A 62 -7.75 -14.08 -1.06
N LYS A 63 -7.38 -15.21 -1.64
CA LYS A 63 -8.12 -16.47 -1.58
C LYS A 63 -7.52 -17.45 -0.57
N ASP A 64 -6.25 -17.32 -0.24
CA ASP A 64 -5.59 -18.19 0.74
C ASP A 64 -4.43 -17.49 1.46
N ILE A 65 -3.91 -18.17 2.49
CA ILE A 65 -2.78 -17.71 3.32
C ILE A 65 -1.49 -17.63 2.48
N GLU A 66 -1.33 -18.48 1.44
CA GLU A 66 -0.17 -18.42 0.55
C GLU A 66 -0.15 -17.15 -0.30
N GLU A 67 -1.29 -16.70 -0.81
CA GLU A 67 -1.43 -15.44 -1.53
C GLU A 67 -1.13 -14.25 -0.62
N LEU A 68 -1.61 -14.27 0.62
CA LEU A 68 -1.27 -13.25 1.61
C LEU A 68 0.26 -13.21 1.85
N ALA A 69 0.89 -14.37 2.06
CA ALA A 69 2.33 -14.46 2.26
C ALA A 69 3.10 -13.88 1.06
N ARG A 70 2.77 -14.33 -0.16
CA ARG A 70 3.42 -13.83 -1.39
C ARG A 70 3.22 -12.34 -1.62
N LEU A 71 2.04 -11.82 -1.27
CA LEU A 71 1.75 -10.40 -1.45
C LEU A 71 2.47 -9.54 -0.39
N MET A 72 2.75 -10.08 0.79
CA MET A 72 3.34 -9.33 1.91
C MET A 72 4.68 -8.64 1.56
N ASP A 73 5.49 -9.22 0.66
CA ASP A 73 6.74 -8.61 0.18
C ASP A 73 6.53 -7.39 -0.71
N HIS A 74 5.43 -7.37 -1.46
CA HIS A 74 5.11 -6.34 -2.44
C HIS A 74 3.92 -5.46 -2.03
N MET A 75 3.39 -5.69 -0.83
CA MET A 75 2.23 -4.97 -0.30
C MET A 75 2.62 -3.54 0.04
N ASP A 76 1.84 -2.58 -0.44
CA ASP A 76 2.02 -1.18 -0.12
C ASP A 76 1.82 -0.94 1.38
N GLU A 77 2.60 -0.01 1.94
CA GLU A 77 2.55 0.32 3.37
C GLU A 77 1.18 0.89 3.78
N SER A 78 0.50 1.60 2.89
CA SER A 78 -0.86 2.09 3.10
C SER A 78 -1.87 0.95 3.22
N ASP A 79 -1.73 -0.11 2.42
CA ASP A 79 -2.61 -1.28 2.50
C ASP A 79 -2.35 -2.05 3.80
N PHE A 80 -1.07 -2.24 4.19
CA PHE A 80 -0.74 -2.93 5.43
C PHE A 80 -1.22 -2.18 6.68
N SER A 81 -0.91 -0.88 6.78
CA SER A 81 -1.26 -0.04 7.94
C SER A 81 -2.77 0.18 8.12
N PHE A 82 -3.56 0.00 7.06
CA PHE A 82 -5.02 0.02 7.15
C PHE A 82 -5.58 -1.18 7.91
N HIS A 83 -4.96 -2.35 7.73
CA HIS A 83 -5.40 -3.63 8.31
C HIS A 83 -4.69 -3.99 9.61
N VAL A 84 -3.47 -3.49 9.81
CA VAL A 84 -2.64 -3.77 10.99
C VAL A 84 -2.35 -2.47 11.71
N THR A 85 -2.89 -2.35 12.92
CA THR A 85 -2.66 -1.23 13.83
C THR A 85 -2.07 -1.74 15.15
N ALA A 86 -1.78 -0.83 16.08
CA ALA A 86 -1.28 -1.21 17.40
C ALA A 86 -2.29 -2.04 18.23
N GLU A 87 -3.57 -1.97 17.89
CA GLU A 87 -4.69 -2.56 18.63
C GLU A 87 -5.32 -3.77 17.91
N LYS A 88 -5.24 -3.82 16.58
CA LYS A 88 -5.88 -4.87 15.78
C LYS A 88 -4.99 -5.36 14.63
N ASN A 89 -5.18 -6.62 14.26
CA ASN A 89 -4.64 -7.20 13.05
C ASN A 89 -5.77 -7.93 12.31
N ASP A 90 -6.27 -7.32 11.24
CA ASP A 90 -7.39 -7.88 10.46
C ASP A 90 -6.99 -9.17 9.72
N PHE A 91 -5.70 -9.35 9.40
CA PHE A 91 -5.20 -10.62 8.85
C PHE A 91 -5.32 -11.76 9.86
N ALA A 92 -5.04 -11.50 11.14
CA ALA A 92 -5.18 -12.51 12.19
C ALA A 92 -6.65 -12.95 12.35
N ASN A 93 -7.58 -11.99 12.34
CA ASN A 93 -9.01 -12.27 12.41
C ASN A 93 -9.48 -13.10 11.22
N TRP A 94 -9.01 -12.76 10.01
CA TRP A 94 -9.32 -13.53 8.80
C TRP A 94 -8.77 -14.95 8.86
N VAL A 95 -7.49 -15.11 9.23
CA VAL A 95 -6.84 -16.42 9.37
C VAL A 95 -7.59 -17.30 10.37
N ARG A 96 -7.94 -16.76 11.54
CA ARG A 96 -8.71 -17.47 12.57
C ARG A 96 -10.12 -17.82 12.08
N GLY A 97 -10.85 -16.88 11.51
CA GLY A 97 -12.27 -17.06 11.17
C GLY A 97 -12.53 -17.87 9.91
N VAL A 98 -11.59 -17.87 8.95
CA VAL A 98 -11.78 -18.53 7.65
C VAL A 98 -11.07 -19.87 7.58
N PHE A 99 -9.89 -19.99 8.19
CA PHE A 99 -9.07 -21.21 8.12
C PHE A 99 -8.97 -21.95 9.45
N ASN A 100 -9.50 -21.39 10.56
CA ASN A 100 -9.39 -21.94 11.91
C ASN A 100 -7.94 -22.18 12.36
N GLU A 101 -6.99 -21.40 11.83
CA GLU A 101 -5.58 -21.48 12.16
C GLU A 101 -5.27 -20.59 13.38
N GLU A 102 -5.64 -21.06 14.57
CA GLU A 102 -5.53 -20.29 15.81
C GLU A 102 -4.08 -19.90 16.14
N GLN A 103 -3.14 -20.84 15.99
CA GLN A 103 -1.72 -20.60 16.32
C GLN A 103 -1.13 -19.51 15.42
N LEU A 104 -1.39 -19.57 14.11
CA LEU A 104 -0.94 -18.53 13.18
C LEU A 104 -1.62 -17.19 13.49
N ALA A 105 -2.91 -17.20 13.81
CA ALA A 105 -3.62 -15.97 14.15
C ALA A 105 -3.01 -15.29 15.39
N ASP A 106 -2.68 -16.05 16.44
CA ASP A 106 -2.06 -15.50 17.65
C ASP A 106 -0.68 -14.89 17.37
N GLU A 107 0.11 -15.53 16.51
CA GLU A 107 1.40 -15.00 16.06
C GLU A 107 1.25 -13.71 15.26
N LEU A 108 0.22 -13.63 14.40
CA LEU A 108 -0.08 -12.43 13.65
C LEU A 108 -0.56 -11.29 14.56
N VAL A 109 -1.33 -11.57 15.61
CA VAL A 109 -1.70 -10.55 16.61
C VAL A 109 -0.47 -9.99 17.31
N ALA A 110 0.50 -10.86 17.63
CA ALA A 110 1.76 -10.42 18.26
C ALA A 110 2.66 -9.63 17.30
N ALA A 111 2.58 -9.89 16.00
CA ALA A 111 3.37 -9.24 14.97
C ALA A 111 2.80 -7.85 14.60
N LYS A 112 3.47 -6.79 15.05
CA LYS A 112 3.09 -5.39 14.72
C LYS A 112 3.75 -4.86 13.46
N ASP A 113 4.81 -5.51 12.99
CA ASP A 113 5.53 -5.11 11.79
C ASP A 113 5.26 -6.07 10.63
N ARG A 114 5.22 -5.52 9.41
CA ARG A 114 5.06 -6.29 8.17
C ARG A 114 6.06 -7.44 8.06
N LYS A 115 7.31 -7.23 8.48
CA LYS A 115 8.36 -8.27 8.44
C LYS A 115 8.04 -9.44 9.36
N HIS A 116 7.61 -9.17 10.59
CA HIS A 116 7.26 -10.20 11.56
C HIS A 116 6.02 -10.97 11.09
N CYS A 117 5.00 -10.28 10.57
CA CYS A 117 3.85 -10.92 9.94
C CYS A 117 4.28 -11.83 8.79
N HIS A 118 5.17 -11.35 7.93
CA HIS A 118 5.62 -12.12 6.78
C HIS A 118 6.37 -13.40 7.21
N ILE A 119 7.27 -13.31 8.18
CA ILE A 119 8.00 -14.48 8.70
C ILE A 119 7.03 -15.53 9.27
N ALA A 120 6.04 -15.10 10.06
CA ALA A 120 5.03 -16.01 10.61
C ALA A 120 4.26 -16.74 9.50
N LEU A 121 3.81 -15.99 8.48
CA LEU A 121 3.12 -16.54 7.31
C LEU A 121 3.99 -17.53 6.53
N LEU A 122 5.24 -17.16 6.22
CA LEU A 122 6.15 -18.04 5.47
C LEU A 122 6.45 -19.32 6.23
N ARG A 123 6.69 -19.22 7.54
CA ARG A 123 6.92 -20.39 8.39
C ARG A 123 5.71 -21.32 8.38
N HIS A 124 4.51 -20.77 8.52
CA HIS A 124 3.28 -21.55 8.46
C HIS A 124 3.08 -22.20 7.08
N VAL A 125 3.30 -21.47 5.98
CA VAL A 125 3.18 -22.04 4.63
C VAL A 125 4.23 -23.12 4.35
N ALA A 126 5.46 -22.95 4.83
CA ALA A 126 6.56 -23.88 4.58
C ALA A 126 6.49 -25.15 5.44
N PHE A 127 6.05 -25.04 6.70
CA PHE A 127 6.10 -26.14 7.67
C PHE A 127 4.73 -26.59 8.20
N GLY A 128 3.67 -25.82 7.94
CA GLY A 128 2.31 -26.04 8.47
C GLY A 128 1.45 -27.02 7.67
N LYS A 129 1.99 -27.73 6.69
CA LYS A 129 1.29 -28.86 6.06
C LYS A 129 1.51 -30.14 6.88
N LYS A 130 0.63 -30.40 7.85
CA LYS A 130 0.45 -31.73 8.43
C LYS A 130 -1.02 -32.13 8.35
#